data_AF-A0A2N8TB35-F1
#
_entry.id   AF-A0A2N8TB35-F1
#
_cell.length_a   1.000
_cell.length_b   1.000
_cell.length_c   1.000
_cell.angle_alpha   90.00
_cell.angle_beta   90.00
_cell.angle_gamma   90.00
#
_symmetry.space_group_name_H-M   'P 1'
#
loop_
_entity.id
_entity.type
_entity.pdbx_description
1 polymer ?
#
loop_
_entity_poly.entity_id
_entity_poly.type
_entity_poly.pdbx_seq_one_letter_code
_entity_poly.pdbx_strand_id
1 'polypeptide(L)'
;MVADTADLVAAYNGGWKAGVADLGDGSKPTYPAVIADGDDPGTVAWMDGWIDGQADALGDDNRDGIVDEDESGWDCHTMGNRVCGPQRDASRTSR
;
A
#
# COMPACT_ATOMS: atom_id res chain seq x y z
N MET A 1 -6.24 -18.03 26.19
CA MET A 1 -6.38 -16.60 26.51
C MET A 1 -6.68 -15.92 25.19
N VAL A 2 -7.81 -15.24 25.06
CA VAL A 2 -8.10 -14.46 23.84
C VAL A 2 -7.25 -13.21 23.96
N ALA A 3 -6.48 -12.86 22.93
CA ALA A 3 -5.72 -11.62 22.92
C ALA A 3 -6.68 -10.44 23.15
N ASP A 4 -6.37 -9.56 24.09
CA ASP A 4 -7.19 -8.38 24.34
C ASP A 4 -7.10 -7.44 23.13
N THR A 5 -8.14 -6.66 22.86
CA THR A 5 -8.19 -5.77 21.68
C THR A 5 -6.98 -4.82 21.61
N ALA A 6 -6.45 -4.40 22.76
CA ALA A 6 -5.24 -3.57 22.82
C ALA A 6 -3.99 -4.29 22.27
N ASP A 7 -3.86 -5.60 22.52
CA ASP A 7 -2.76 -6.41 22.01
C ASP A 7 -2.87 -6.61 20.50
N LEU A 8 -4.09 -6.78 19.98
CA LEU A 8 -4.34 -6.86 18.54
C LEU A 8 -4.02 -5.55 17.83
N VAL A 9 -4.39 -4.41 18.42
CA VAL A 9 -4.03 -3.08 17.87
C VAL A 9 -2.52 -2.86 17.92
N ALA A 10 -1.84 -3.30 18.99
CA ALA A 10 -0.38 -3.22 19.07
C ALA A 10 0.30 -4.13 18.03
N ALA A 11 -0.22 -5.34 17.82
CA ALA A 11 0.25 -6.27 16.79
C ALA A 11 0.09 -5.68 15.39
N TYR A 12 -1.09 -5.14 15.08
CA TYR A 12 -1.36 -4.44 13.82
C TYR A 12 -0.42 -3.26 13.58
N ASN A 13 -0.27 -2.36 14.56
CA ASN A 13 0.63 -1.22 14.45
C ASN A 13 2.11 -1.64 14.32
N GLY A 14 2.49 -2.76 14.93
CA GLY A 14 3.81 -3.36 14.80
C GLY A 14 4.05 -3.90 13.38
N GLY A 15 3.05 -4.61 12.84
CA GLY A 15 3.02 -5.09 11.46
C GLY A 15 3.17 -3.95 10.47
N TRP A 16 2.37 -2.90 10.59
CA TRP A 16 2.39 -1.72 9.72
C TRP A 16 3.78 -1.11 9.60
N LYS A 17 4.44 -0.86 10.73
CA LYS A 17 5.80 -0.30 10.72
C LYS A 17 6.81 -1.24 10.06
N ALA A 18 6.66 -2.55 10.25
CA ALA A 18 7.51 -3.54 9.62
C ALA A 18 7.26 -3.61 8.10
N GLY A 19 6.00 -3.49 7.66
CA GLY A 19 5.63 -3.45 6.25
C GLY A 19 6.23 -2.25 5.53
N VAL A 20 6.05 -1.06 6.09
CA VAL A 20 6.66 0.19 5.59
C VAL A 20 8.18 0.05 5.46
N ALA A 21 8.84 -0.58 6.43
CA ALA A 21 10.28 -0.75 6.43
C ALA A 21 10.76 -1.81 5.41
N ASP A 22 9.95 -2.83 5.14
CA ASP A 22 10.29 -3.94 4.24
C ASP A 22 10.10 -3.60 2.75
N LEU A 23 9.23 -2.63 2.43
CA LEU A 23 8.96 -2.19 1.05
C LEU A 23 10.23 -1.68 0.31
N GLY A 24 11.28 -1.32 1.03
CA GLY A 24 12.60 -1.07 0.46
C GLY A 24 12.64 0.11 -0.51
N ASP A 25 12.78 -0.15 -1.81
CA ASP A 25 12.89 0.89 -2.85
C ASP A 25 11.54 1.48 -3.30
N GLY A 26 10.42 0.98 -2.73
CA GLY A 26 9.09 1.53 -3.00
C GLY A 26 8.60 1.28 -4.42
N SER A 27 9.13 0.27 -5.12
CA SER A 27 8.75 0.03 -6.53
C SER A 27 7.70 -1.05 -6.72
N LYS A 28 7.56 -1.99 -5.77
CA LYS A 28 6.60 -3.10 -5.83
C LYS A 28 6.23 -3.62 -4.44
N PRO A 29 4.99 -4.07 -4.21
CA PRO A 29 4.66 -4.76 -2.98
C PRO A 29 5.42 -6.09 -2.89
N THR A 30 5.96 -6.39 -1.71
CA THR A 30 6.65 -7.66 -1.43
C THR A 30 5.70 -8.71 -0.84
N TYR A 31 4.44 -8.35 -0.57
CA TYR A 31 3.51 -9.25 0.09
C TYR A 31 3.04 -10.40 -0.84
N PRO A 32 3.00 -11.64 -0.33
CA PRO A 32 2.43 -12.77 -1.08
C PRO A 32 0.90 -12.63 -1.18
N ALA A 33 0.32 -13.05 -2.32
CA ALA A 33 -1.14 -13.02 -2.57
C ALA A 33 -1.99 -13.89 -1.62
N VAL A 34 -1.35 -14.64 -0.72
CA VAL A 34 -1.98 -15.49 0.30
C VAL A 34 -1.21 -15.29 1.60
N ILE A 35 -1.78 -14.52 2.50
CA ILE A 35 -1.25 -14.31 3.84
C ILE A 35 -1.89 -15.34 4.76
N ALA A 36 -1.06 -15.95 5.60
CA ALA A 36 -1.34 -17.17 6.33
C ALA A 36 -2.70 -17.22 7.04
N ASP A 37 -3.40 -18.35 6.88
CA ASP A 37 -4.56 -18.78 7.66
C ASP A 37 -4.14 -19.05 9.13
N GLY A 38 -3.67 -18.03 9.84
CA GLY A 38 -3.19 -18.16 11.21
C GLY A 38 -4.35 -18.32 12.20
N ASP A 39 -4.41 -19.45 12.92
CA ASP A 39 -5.37 -19.66 14.02
C ASP A 39 -5.17 -18.69 15.21
N ASP A 40 -4.06 -17.94 15.23
CA ASP A 40 -3.74 -16.95 16.27
C ASP A 40 -4.12 -15.51 15.83
N PRO A 41 -5.07 -14.86 16.53
CA PRO A 41 -5.53 -13.52 16.18
C PRO A 41 -4.44 -12.44 16.18
N GLY A 42 -3.40 -12.58 17.02
CA GLY A 42 -2.30 -11.62 17.06
C GLY A 42 -1.40 -11.73 15.84
N THR A 43 -1.18 -12.95 15.34
CA THR A 43 -0.44 -13.21 14.10
C THR A 43 -1.18 -12.66 12.89
N VAL A 44 -2.49 -12.87 12.81
CA VAL A 44 -3.33 -12.29 11.74
C VAL A 44 -3.28 -10.76 11.78
N ALA A 45 -3.49 -10.16 12.95
CA ALA A 45 -3.45 -8.70 13.09
C ALA A 45 -2.09 -8.10 12.69
N TRP A 46 -0.98 -8.75 13.06
CA TRP A 46 0.36 -8.32 12.65
C TRP A 46 0.54 -8.41 11.14
N MET A 47 0.10 -9.51 10.51
CA MET A 47 0.23 -9.68 9.06
C MET A 47 -0.64 -8.69 8.28
N ASP A 48 -1.87 -8.46 8.72
CA ASP A 48 -2.76 -7.43 8.15
C ASP A 48 -2.10 -6.06 8.22
N GLY A 49 -1.53 -5.71 9.38
CA GLY A 49 -0.76 -4.48 9.54
C GLY A 49 0.40 -4.40 8.55
N TRP A 50 1.17 -5.48 8.40
CA TRP A 50 2.33 -5.51 7.50
C TRP A 50 1.98 -5.32 6.03
N ILE A 51 0.88 -5.89 5.56
CA ILE A 51 0.36 -5.65 4.20
C ILE A 51 -0.05 -4.19 4.04
N ASP A 52 -0.85 -3.69 4.99
CA ASP A 52 -1.35 -2.31 4.97
C ASP A 52 -0.21 -1.30 4.96
N GLY A 53 0.85 -1.55 5.74
CA GLY A 53 2.03 -0.70 5.77
C GLY A 53 2.78 -0.64 4.45
N GLN A 54 2.79 -1.73 3.66
CA GLN A 54 3.36 -1.70 2.32
C GLN A 54 2.48 -0.96 1.33
N ALA A 55 1.17 -1.24 1.35
CA ALA A 55 0.20 -0.60 0.46
C ALA A 55 0.19 0.92 0.67
N ASP A 56 0.10 1.38 1.93
CA ASP A 56 0.13 2.81 2.29
C ASP A 56 1.46 3.49 1.88
N ALA A 57 2.59 2.79 2.00
CA ALA A 57 3.89 3.33 1.64
C ALA A 57 4.10 3.41 0.12
N LEU A 58 3.47 2.53 -0.64
CA LEU A 58 3.44 2.54 -2.10
C LEU A 58 2.41 3.55 -2.63
N GLY A 59 1.37 3.84 -1.84
CA GLY A 59 0.19 4.59 -2.23
C GLY A 59 -0.77 3.76 -3.10
N ASP A 60 -0.81 2.44 -2.86
CA ASP A 60 -1.76 1.46 -3.40
C ASP A 60 -3.00 1.44 -2.48
N ASP A 61 -3.94 2.35 -2.74
CA ASP A 61 -5.07 2.62 -1.85
C ASP A 61 -6.11 1.50 -1.88
N ASN A 62 -6.21 0.75 -2.99
CA ASN A 62 -7.18 -0.31 -3.21
C ASN A 62 -6.65 -1.71 -2.89
N ARG A 63 -5.33 -1.85 -2.68
CA ARG A 63 -4.60 -3.03 -2.22
C ARG A 63 -4.55 -4.18 -3.23
N ASP A 64 -4.60 -3.89 -4.52
CA ASP A 64 -4.52 -4.91 -5.57
C ASP A 64 -3.07 -5.25 -5.98
N GLY A 65 -2.09 -4.54 -5.41
CA GLY A 65 -0.66 -4.72 -5.64
C GLY A 65 -0.12 -3.92 -6.82
N ILE A 66 -0.93 -3.02 -7.40
CA ILE A 66 -0.60 -2.22 -8.57
C ILE A 66 -0.97 -0.76 -8.29
N VAL A 67 0.04 0.12 -8.22
CA VAL A 67 -0.23 1.56 -8.21
C VAL A 67 -0.72 2.02 -9.58
N ASP A 68 -1.98 2.45 -9.66
CA ASP A 68 -2.59 3.02 -10.85
C ASP A 68 -3.26 4.39 -10.62
N GLU A 69 -3.86 4.95 -11.67
CA GLU A 69 -4.05 6.41 -11.78
C GLU A 69 -5.07 7.03 -10.82
N ASP A 70 -5.86 6.21 -10.14
CA ASP A 70 -6.78 6.64 -9.09
C ASP A 70 -6.22 6.52 -7.67
N GLU A 71 -4.94 6.17 -7.53
CA GLU A 71 -4.31 5.93 -6.23
C GLU A 71 -3.28 6.99 -5.82
N SER A 72 -3.10 7.16 -4.51
CA SER A 72 -2.27 8.20 -3.90
C SER A 72 -0.78 8.10 -4.24
N GLY A 73 -0.31 6.92 -4.64
CA GLY A 73 1.04 6.65 -5.12
C GLY A 73 1.28 7.05 -6.57
N TRP A 74 0.23 7.37 -7.34
CA TRP A 74 0.35 7.64 -8.75
C TRP A 74 0.69 9.09 -9.08
N ASP A 75 1.83 9.29 -9.76
CA ASP A 75 2.23 10.57 -10.31
C ASP A 75 2.04 10.60 -11.84
N CYS A 76 1.01 11.34 -12.26
CA CYS A 76 0.66 11.56 -13.65
C CYS A 76 1.77 12.23 -14.47
N HIS A 77 2.75 12.89 -13.84
CA HIS A 77 3.89 13.50 -14.54
C HIS A 77 5.00 12.49 -14.90
N THR A 78 5.19 11.45 -14.09
CA THR A 78 6.32 10.53 -14.23
C THR A 78 5.92 9.12 -14.65
N MET A 79 4.68 8.69 -14.36
CA MET A 79 4.25 7.30 -14.55
C MET A 79 3.24 7.07 -15.70
N GLY A 80 2.63 8.14 -16.23
CA GLY A 80 1.79 8.09 -17.43
C GLY A 80 0.39 8.70 -17.25
N ASN A 81 -0.40 8.78 -18.33
CA ASN A 81 -1.77 9.33 -18.29
C ASN A 81 -2.76 8.48 -19.12
N ARG A 82 -3.78 7.96 -18.43
CA ARG A 82 -4.96 7.26 -18.94
C ARG A 82 -6.24 7.81 -18.28
N VAL A 83 -6.19 8.24 -17.02
CA VAL A 83 -7.28 8.80 -16.20
C VAL A 83 -7.06 10.28 -15.88
N CYS A 84 -5.83 10.70 -15.60
CA CYS A 84 -5.48 12.12 -15.32
C CYS A 84 -5.82 13.09 -16.48
N GLY A 85 -6.24 12.56 -17.63
CA GLY A 85 -6.42 13.30 -18.87
C GLY A 85 -5.08 13.63 -19.52
N PRO A 86 -5.07 14.10 -20.77
CA PRO A 86 -3.82 14.50 -21.41
C PRO A 86 -3.12 15.58 -20.59
N GLN A 87 -1.86 15.31 -20.18
CA GLN A 87 -0.93 16.32 -19.66
C GLN A 87 -1.02 17.56 -20.53
N ARG A 88 -1.53 18.67 -19.98
CA ARG A 88 -1.65 19.94 -20.70
C ARG A 88 -0.29 20.64 -20.83
N ASP A 89 0.76 19.91 -21.17
CA ASP A 89 2.11 20.47 -21.32
C ASP A 89 2.54 20.67 -22.77
N ALA A 90 1.63 20.53 -23.75
CA ALA A 90 1.97 20.70 -25.17
C ALA A 90 1.09 21.67 -25.99
N SER A 91 0.28 22.56 -25.39
CA SER A 91 -0.50 23.53 -26.22
C SER A 91 -0.90 24.86 -25.58
N ARG A 92 -0.31 25.30 -24.46
CA ARG A 92 -0.36 26.73 -24.12
C ARG A 92 0.83 27.46 -24.73
N THR A 93 0.87 27.56 -26.06
CA THR A 93 1.48 28.64 -26.87
C THR A 93 1.62 28.13 -28.29
N SER A 94 0.62 28.41 -29.14
CA SER A 94 0.84 29.03 -30.45
C SER A 94 -0.49 29.19 -31.19
N ARG A 95 -0.81 30.47 -31.41
CA ARG A 95 -1.87 31.08 -32.24
C ARG A 95 -3.26 31.22 -31.63
#